data_AF-A0A972KIB7-F1
#
_entry.id   AF-A0A972KIB7-F1
#
_cell.length_a   1.000
_cell.length_b   1.000
_cell.length_c   1.000
_cell.angle_alpha   90.00
_cell.angle_beta   90.00
_cell.angle_gamma   90.00
#
_symmetry.space_group_name_H-M   'P 1'
#
loop_
_entity.id
_entity.type
_entity.pdbx_description
1 polymer ?
#
loop_
_entity_poly.entity_id
_entity_poly.type
_entity_poly.pdbx_seq_one_letter_code
_entity_poly.pdbx_strand_id
1 'polypeptide(L)'
;MLTQSRIRFYIVGFSLSLLLALGCSSPTEETPEEDTGLEPRLSSIQANVFSKTCAVSGCHNSADKQAGLDLSPGKAYSNLVNVRSSQVNDLFRVKPGDPNNSYLIIKLEQDNPPQGVRMPASGNPLPQATIDVIRQWIADGAQNN
;
A
#
# COMPACT_ATOMS: atom_id res chain seq x y z
N MET A 1 21.00 60.22 -69.08
CA MET A 1 19.59 59.96 -68.71
C MET A 1 19.43 58.48 -68.43
N LEU A 2 18.74 58.15 -67.33
CA LEU A 2 18.17 56.86 -66.92
C LEU A 2 19.13 55.83 -66.27
N THR A 3 19.21 55.95 -64.95
CA THR A 3 19.73 54.99 -63.96
C THR A 3 18.75 53.83 -63.75
N GLN A 4 19.27 52.59 -63.79
CA GLN A 4 18.57 51.36 -63.39
C GLN A 4 18.31 51.32 -61.88
N SER A 5 17.18 50.75 -61.44
CA SER A 5 17.09 50.15 -60.09
C SER A 5 15.87 49.23 -59.86
N ARG A 6 16.16 47.93 -59.69
CA ARG A 6 15.72 46.99 -58.62
C ARG A 6 14.24 46.51 -58.53
N ILE A 7 14.05 45.28 -59.04
CA ILE A 7 13.64 44.03 -58.34
C ILE A 7 12.77 44.16 -57.06
N ARG A 8 11.64 43.42 -57.02
CA ARG A 8 11.22 42.59 -55.86
C ARG A 8 10.09 41.61 -56.21
N PHE A 9 10.43 40.33 -56.19
CA PHE A 9 9.49 39.20 -56.24
C PHE A 9 8.82 39.02 -54.88
N TYR A 10 7.49 38.86 -54.87
CA TYR A 10 6.74 38.31 -53.74
C TYR A 10 5.70 37.33 -54.29
N ILE A 11 6.01 36.04 -54.20
CA ILE A 11 5.03 34.97 -54.40
C ILE A 11 4.42 34.67 -53.04
N VAL A 12 3.12 34.87 -52.95
CA VAL A 12 2.26 34.50 -51.83
C VAL A 12 1.84 33.03 -52.02
N GLY A 13 1.99 32.23 -50.97
CA GLY A 13 1.14 31.07 -50.70
C GLY A 13 1.69 29.69 -51.09
N PHE A 14 2.06 28.90 -50.09
CA PHE A 14 1.73 27.48 -50.07
C PHE A 14 1.68 26.96 -48.63
N SER A 15 0.51 26.51 -48.22
CA SER A 15 0.32 25.72 -47.00
C SER A 15 0.78 24.29 -47.26
N LEU A 16 1.51 23.67 -46.33
CA LEU A 16 1.26 22.27 -45.93
C LEU A 16 2.09 21.94 -44.68
N SER A 17 1.38 21.71 -43.58
CA SER A 17 1.92 21.21 -42.33
C SER A 17 2.42 19.77 -42.47
N LEU A 18 3.62 19.49 -41.98
CA LEU A 18 4.04 18.14 -41.59
C LEU A 18 4.80 18.24 -40.26
N LEU A 19 4.08 17.96 -39.18
CA LEU A 19 4.60 17.92 -37.81
C LEU A 19 5.50 16.68 -37.64
N LEU A 20 6.81 16.87 -37.57
CA LEU A 20 7.71 15.87 -37.00
C LEU A 20 7.62 15.95 -35.48
N ALA A 21 6.94 14.97 -34.87
CA ALA A 21 6.94 14.80 -33.42
C ALA A 21 8.32 14.31 -32.96
N LEU A 22 9.04 15.19 -32.25
CA LEU A 22 10.20 14.87 -31.45
C LEU A 22 9.77 13.89 -30.34
N GLY A 23 10.26 12.65 -30.40
CA GLY A 23 10.15 11.69 -29.32
C GLY A 23 11.00 12.11 -28.13
N CYS A 24 10.37 12.77 -27.15
CA CYS A 24 10.91 12.84 -25.79
C CYS A 24 10.54 11.55 -25.08
N SER A 25 11.47 10.60 -25.01
CA SER A 25 11.38 9.51 -24.04
C SER A 25 11.68 10.12 -22.67
N SER A 26 10.65 10.49 -21.91
CA SER A 26 10.83 10.82 -20.50
C SER A 26 11.27 9.56 -19.76
N PRO A 27 12.33 9.61 -18.93
CA PRO A 27 12.55 8.55 -17.96
C PRO A 27 11.33 8.54 -17.03
N THR A 28 10.76 7.36 -16.82
CA THR A 28 9.79 7.13 -15.75
C THR A 28 10.46 7.58 -14.47
N GLU A 29 9.96 8.66 -13.87
CA GLU A 29 10.36 9.10 -12.54
C GLU A 29 9.78 8.09 -11.56
N GLU A 30 10.50 6.98 -11.36
CA GLU A 30 10.28 6.09 -10.22
C GLU A 30 10.51 6.97 -8.99
N THR A 31 9.39 7.37 -8.38
CA THR A 31 9.38 8.04 -7.09
C THR A 31 10.23 7.20 -6.14
N PRO A 32 11.16 7.77 -5.36
CA PRO A 32 11.98 6.99 -4.45
C PRO A 32 11.06 6.19 -3.53
N GLU A 33 11.01 4.88 -3.72
CA GLU A 33 10.37 4.00 -2.76
C GLU A 33 11.13 4.19 -1.46
N GLU A 34 10.45 4.76 -0.46
CA GLU A 34 10.98 4.86 0.89
C GLU A 34 11.22 3.43 1.37
N ASP A 35 12.48 3.00 1.31
CA ASP A 35 12.94 1.74 1.90
C ASP A 35 12.74 1.81 3.41
N THR A 36 11.54 1.44 3.85
CA THR A 36 11.17 1.39 5.26
C THR A 36 11.84 0.22 6.00
N GLY A 37 12.61 -0.62 5.31
CA GLY A 37 13.18 -1.86 5.87
C GLY A 37 12.12 -2.85 6.38
N LEU A 38 10.86 -2.70 5.93
CA LEU A 38 9.75 -3.56 6.30
C LEU A 38 9.69 -4.76 5.36
N GLU A 39 9.74 -5.97 5.92
CA GLU A 39 9.89 -7.22 5.19
C GLU A 39 8.66 -8.11 5.39
N PRO A 40 8.28 -8.96 4.41
CA PRO A 40 7.10 -9.84 4.47
C PRO A 40 7.32 -11.08 5.36
N ARG A 41 7.83 -10.87 6.57
CA ARG A 41 8.03 -11.89 7.61
C ARG A 41 7.50 -11.39 8.95
N LEU A 42 7.00 -12.32 9.76
CA LEU A 42 6.29 -11.95 11.00
C LEU A 42 7.16 -11.12 11.94
N SER A 43 8.44 -11.44 12.07
CA SER A 43 9.39 -10.73 12.93
C SER A 43 9.55 -9.26 12.53
N SER A 44 9.60 -8.95 11.23
CA SER A 44 9.68 -7.56 10.75
C SER A 44 8.35 -6.83 10.98
N ILE A 45 7.23 -7.45 10.63
CA ILE A 45 5.88 -6.89 10.86
C ILE A 45 5.62 -6.67 12.35
N GLN A 46 6.05 -7.60 13.20
CA GLN A 46 5.92 -7.51 14.65
C GLN A 46 6.69 -6.29 15.17
N ALA A 47 7.96 -6.15 14.79
CA ALA A 47 8.82 -5.07 15.27
C ALA A 47 8.38 -3.69 14.78
N ASN A 48 7.92 -3.62 13.52
CA ASN A 48 7.69 -2.33 12.85
C ASN A 48 6.23 -1.90 12.80
N VAL A 49 5.27 -2.82 12.93
CA VAL A 49 3.84 -2.51 12.85
C VAL A 49 3.12 -2.92 14.13
N PHE A 50 3.07 -4.22 14.44
CA PHE A 50 2.21 -4.69 15.54
C PHE A 50 2.63 -4.10 16.88
N SER A 51 3.92 -4.08 17.20
CA SER A 51 4.39 -3.56 18.49
C SER A 51 4.23 -2.04 18.61
N LYS A 52 4.36 -1.31 17.50
CA LYS A 52 4.37 0.16 17.50
C LYS A 52 2.97 0.76 17.42
N THR A 53 2.03 0.07 16.77
CA THR A 53 0.73 0.65 16.41
C THR A 53 -0.46 -0.15 16.94
N CYS A 54 -0.34 -1.47 17.12
CA CYS A 54 -1.48 -2.34 17.43
C CYS A 54 -1.49 -2.84 18.87
N ALA A 55 -0.33 -3.30 19.36
CA ALA A 55 -0.11 -3.82 20.70
C ALA A 55 0.20 -2.70 21.71
N VAL A 56 -0.54 -1.60 21.62
CA VAL A 56 -0.42 -0.43 22.47
C VAL A 56 -1.47 -0.45 23.59
N SER A 57 -1.28 0.38 24.62
CA SER A 57 -2.22 0.51 25.74
C SER A 57 -3.63 0.84 25.23
N GLY A 58 -4.63 0.11 25.73
CA GLY A 58 -6.03 0.23 25.36
C GLY A 58 -6.44 -0.55 24.10
N CYS A 59 -5.53 -1.19 23.37
CA CYS A 59 -5.82 -1.83 22.08
C CYS A 59 -5.65 -3.36 22.11
N HIS A 60 -4.60 -3.91 21.49
CA HIS A 60 -4.41 -5.35 21.30
C HIS A 60 -3.14 -5.86 22.01
N ASN A 61 -3.00 -5.56 23.29
CA ASN A 61 -1.90 -6.04 24.12
C ASN A 61 -2.40 -7.10 25.13
N SER A 62 -1.49 -7.60 25.97
CA SER A 62 -1.78 -8.60 26.99
C SER A 62 -2.75 -8.18 28.10
N ALA A 63 -2.98 -6.88 28.32
CA ALA A 63 -3.91 -6.34 29.31
C ALA A 63 -5.30 -6.04 28.72
N ASP A 64 -5.35 -5.36 27.57
CA ASP A 64 -6.58 -4.80 27.02
C ASP A 64 -7.29 -5.74 26.03
N LYS A 65 -6.53 -6.64 25.37
CA LYS A 65 -6.98 -7.71 24.46
C LYS A 65 -8.29 -7.42 23.72
N GLN A 66 -8.41 -6.27 23.05
CA GLN A 66 -9.66 -5.93 22.37
C GLN A 66 -10.04 -7.04 21.37
N ALA A 67 -11.33 -7.40 21.37
CA ALA A 67 -11.88 -8.55 20.64
C ALA A 67 -11.16 -9.90 20.93
N GLY A 68 -10.56 -10.04 22.11
CA GLY A 68 -9.81 -11.23 22.53
C GLY A 68 -8.52 -11.44 21.73
N LEU A 69 -7.87 -10.36 21.28
CA LEU A 69 -6.66 -10.40 20.46
C LEU A 69 -5.47 -9.78 21.20
N ASP A 70 -4.40 -10.56 21.35
CA ASP A 70 -3.10 -10.11 21.88
C ASP A 70 -2.04 -10.17 20.78
N LEU A 71 -1.55 -9.00 20.36
CA LEU A 71 -0.50 -8.80 19.36
C LEU A 71 0.85 -8.44 19.99
N SER A 72 0.99 -8.56 21.31
CA SER A 72 2.28 -8.38 21.97
C SER A 72 3.34 -9.35 21.41
N PRO A 73 4.64 -8.97 21.44
CA PRO A 73 5.72 -9.83 20.98
C PRO A 73 5.63 -11.26 21.54
N GLY A 74 5.74 -12.25 20.67
CA GLY A 74 5.62 -13.67 21.02
C GLY A 74 4.18 -14.20 21.16
N LYS A 75 3.15 -13.35 21.01
CA LYS A 75 1.73 -13.76 21.04
C LYS A 75 1.02 -13.64 19.70
N ALA A 76 1.47 -12.75 18.82
CA ALA A 76 0.77 -12.45 17.57
C ALA A 76 0.50 -13.69 16.70
N TYR A 77 1.51 -14.55 16.45
CA TYR A 77 1.35 -15.71 15.57
C TYR A 77 0.20 -16.62 15.99
N SER A 78 0.23 -17.09 17.25
CA SER A 78 -0.76 -18.03 17.78
C SER A 78 -2.14 -17.41 18.00
N ASN A 79 -2.23 -16.07 17.98
CA ASN A 79 -3.49 -15.35 18.06
C ASN A 79 -4.08 -14.99 16.68
N LEU A 80 -3.28 -14.99 15.62
CA LEU A 80 -3.68 -14.57 14.28
C LEU A 80 -3.87 -15.74 13.32
N VAL A 81 -2.84 -16.57 13.19
CA VAL A 81 -2.72 -17.51 12.06
C VAL A 81 -3.59 -18.74 12.33
N ASN A 82 -4.52 -19.04 11.40
CA ASN A 82 -5.51 -20.11 11.54
C ASN A 82 -6.43 -19.98 12.78
N VAL A 83 -6.55 -18.78 13.35
CA VAL A 83 -7.47 -18.48 14.46
C VAL A 83 -8.74 -17.85 13.89
N ARG A 84 -9.91 -18.38 14.26
CA ARG A 84 -11.20 -17.80 13.85
C ARG A 84 -11.35 -16.37 14.39
N SER A 85 -11.89 -15.47 13.57
CA SER A 85 -12.26 -14.15 14.05
C SER A 85 -13.40 -14.27 15.06
N SER A 86 -13.27 -13.56 16.19
CA SER A 86 -14.32 -13.44 17.21
C SER A 86 -15.46 -12.51 16.79
N GLN A 87 -15.27 -11.76 15.70
CA GLN A 87 -16.24 -10.78 15.20
C GLN A 87 -16.98 -11.28 13.95
N VAL A 88 -16.32 -12.08 13.11
CA VAL A 88 -16.90 -12.63 11.88
C VAL A 88 -16.51 -14.11 11.78
N ASN A 89 -17.42 -14.99 12.23
CA ASN A 89 -17.13 -16.41 12.44
C ASN A 89 -16.62 -17.16 11.19
N ASP A 90 -17.02 -16.74 10.00
CA ASP A 90 -16.66 -17.41 8.74
C ASP A 90 -15.21 -17.14 8.30
N LEU A 91 -14.57 -16.12 8.88
CA LEU A 91 -13.21 -15.71 8.54
C LEU A 91 -12.19 -16.13 9.59
N PHE A 92 -10.99 -16.45 9.13
CA PHE A 92 -9.81 -16.47 10.01
C PHE A 92 -9.28 -15.05 10.19
N ARG A 93 -8.70 -14.76 11.36
CA ARG A 93 -7.95 -13.53 11.60
C ARG A 93 -6.86 -13.37 10.56
N VAL A 94 -6.07 -14.42 10.35
CA VAL A 94 -5.20 -14.61 9.19
C VAL A 94 -5.41 -16.01 8.61
N LYS A 95 -5.75 -16.08 7.33
CA LYS A 95 -5.83 -17.31 6.52
C LYS A 95 -4.55 -17.41 5.67
N PRO A 96 -3.61 -18.31 6.01
CA PRO A 96 -2.41 -18.53 5.21
C PRO A 96 -2.70 -18.71 3.72
N GLY A 97 -1.93 -18.04 2.86
CA GLY A 97 -2.04 -18.08 1.41
C GLY A 97 -3.21 -17.29 0.83
N ASP A 98 -4.05 -16.65 1.65
CA ASP A 98 -5.26 -15.98 1.19
C ASP A 98 -5.49 -14.64 1.92
N PRO A 99 -4.78 -13.57 1.51
CA PRO A 99 -4.92 -12.25 2.12
C PRO A 99 -6.33 -11.67 1.94
N ASN A 100 -7.00 -11.94 0.81
CA ASN A 100 -8.35 -11.41 0.53
C ASN A 100 -9.41 -11.97 1.47
N ASN A 101 -9.24 -13.20 1.97
CA ASN A 101 -10.12 -13.82 2.95
C ASN A 101 -9.53 -13.82 4.38
N SER A 102 -8.58 -12.91 4.66
CA SER A 102 -8.02 -12.70 5.99
C SER A 102 -8.65 -11.47 6.65
N TYR A 103 -9.25 -11.67 7.83
CA TYR A 103 -9.94 -10.59 8.53
C TYR A 103 -9.00 -9.43 8.95
N LEU A 104 -7.72 -9.72 9.19
CA LEU A 104 -6.70 -8.69 9.42
C LEU A 104 -6.65 -7.67 8.27
N ILE A 105 -6.62 -8.12 7.02
CA ILE A 105 -6.56 -7.25 5.84
C ILE A 105 -7.84 -6.44 5.68
N ILE A 106 -9.00 -7.08 5.87
CA ILE A 106 -10.30 -6.40 5.90
C ILE A 106 -10.30 -5.24 6.91
N LYS A 107 -9.75 -5.48 8.11
CA LYS A 107 -9.66 -4.45 9.14
C LYS A 107 -8.68 -3.33 8.81
N LEU A 108 -7.64 -3.60 8.02
CA LEU A 108 -6.64 -2.59 7.64
C LEU A 108 -7.05 -1.74 6.43
N GLU A 109 -7.83 -2.30 5.49
CA GLU A 109 -8.14 -1.67 4.20
C GLU A 109 -9.53 -1.07 4.12
N GLN A 110 -10.55 -1.73 4.68
CA GLN A 110 -11.94 -1.29 4.49
C GLN A 110 -12.28 -0.15 5.45
N ASP A 111 -12.78 0.96 4.91
CA ASP A 111 -13.25 2.08 5.72
C ASP A 111 -14.46 1.69 6.60
N ASN A 112 -15.31 0.78 6.09
CA ASN A 112 -16.46 0.24 6.80
C ASN A 112 -16.37 -1.29 6.87
N PRO A 113 -15.55 -1.87 7.78
CA PRO A 113 -15.46 -3.31 7.91
C PRO A 113 -16.74 -3.88 8.52
N PRO A 114 -17.00 -5.20 8.42
CA PRO A 114 -18.25 -5.81 8.89
C PRO A 114 -18.57 -5.58 10.38
N GLN A 115 -17.56 -5.37 11.23
CA GLN A 115 -17.72 -5.09 12.65
C GLN A 115 -16.71 -4.05 13.13
N GLY A 116 -17.18 -3.09 13.93
CA GLY A 116 -16.39 -1.98 14.46
C GLY A 116 -15.89 -1.04 13.36
N VAL A 117 -14.70 -0.48 13.54
CA VAL A 117 -14.09 0.50 12.62
C VAL A 117 -12.82 -0.04 11.95
N ARG A 118 -12.36 0.63 10.90
CA ARG A 118 -11.04 0.38 10.31
C ARG A 118 -9.94 0.48 11.38
N MET A 119 -8.93 -0.37 11.27
CA MET A 119 -7.75 -0.39 12.13
C MET A 119 -6.55 0.22 11.39
N PRO A 120 -5.68 0.97 12.08
CA PRO A 120 -5.77 1.36 13.50
C PRO A 120 -6.96 2.30 13.78
N ALA A 121 -7.70 2.06 14.86
CA ALA A 121 -8.91 2.84 15.19
C ALA A 121 -8.58 4.29 15.61
N SER A 122 -7.38 4.51 16.11
CA SER A 122 -6.84 5.82 16.45
C SER A 122 -5.66 6.14 15.53
N GLY A 123 -5.62 7.38 15.04
CA GLY A 123 -4.54 7.85 14.16
C GLY A 123 -4.84 7.65 12.68
N ASN A 124 -3.81 7.80 11.87
CA ASN A 124 -3.92 7.63 10.42
C ASN A 124 -3.96 6.14 10.04
N PRO A 125 -4.66 5.78 8.96
CA PRO A 125 -4.52 4.46 8.36
C PRO A 125 -3.05 4.14 8.04
N LEU A 126 -2.70 2.85 8.07
CA LEU A 126 -1.38 2.43 7.62
C LEU A 126 -1.19 2.79 6.14
N PRO A 127 0.03 3.21 5.72
CA PRO A 127 0.35 3.37 4.31
C PRO A 127 0.06 2.08 3.54
N GLN A 128 -0.38 2.20 2.28
CA GLN A 128 -0.72 1.02 1.48
C GLN A 128 0.48 0.09 1.32
N ALA A 129 1.69 0.61 1.11
CA ALA A 129 2.92 -0.19 1.05
C ALA A 129 3.15 -1.05 2.31
N THR A 130 2.82 -0.53 3.51
CA THR A 130 2.89 -1.32 4.75
C THR A 130 1.86 -2.45 4.77
N ILE A 131 0.64 -2.17 4.31
CA ILE A 131 -0.41 -3.18 4.20
C ILE A 131 0.00 -4.25 3.19
N ASP A 132 0.59 -3.86 2.06
CA ASP A 132 1.04 -4.77 1.00
C ASP A 132 2.11 -5.74 1.50
N VAL A 133 3.04 -5.31 2.37
CA VAL A 133 3.99 -6.22 3.02
C VAL A 133 3.28 -7.24 3.93
N ILE A 134 2.26 -6.83 4.67
CA ILE A 134 1.44 -7.75 5.49
C ILE A 134 0.68 -8.72 4.59
N ARG A 135 0.10 -8.24 3.47
CA ARG A 135 -0.56 -9.10 2.48
C ARG A 135 0.40 -10.12 1.91
N GLN A 136 1.63 -9.70 1.58
CA GLN A 136 2.66 -10.58 1.04
C GLN A 136 3.05 -11.66 2.05
N TRP A 137 3.29 -11.30 3.32
CA TRP A 137 3.52 -12.29 4.38
C TRP A 137 2.39 -13.31 4.48
N ILE A 138 1.13 -12.88 4.36
CA ILE A 138 -0.02 -13.80 4.36
C ILE A 138 -0.01 -14.68 3.12
N ALA A 139 0.22 -14.10 1.93
CA ALA A 139 0.31 -14.82 0.67
C ALA A 139 1.40 -15.89 0.67
N ASP A 140 2.54 -15.63 1.34
CA ASP A 140 3.66 -16.54 1.52
C ASP A 140 3.41 -17.64 2.58
N GLY A 141 2.16 -17.76 3.03
CA GLY A 141 1.71 -18.79 3.97
C GLY A 141 1.75 -18.36 5.43
N ALA A 142 1.87 -17.06 5.72
CA ALA A 142 1.87 -16.49 7.06
C ALA A 142 2.82 -17.25 8.00
N GLN A 143 4.10 -17.34 7.64
CA GLN A 143 5.12 -18.10 8.38
C GLN A 143 5.48 -17.41 9.71
N ASN A 144 5.96 -18.19 10.68
CA ASN A 144 6.49 -17.66 11.95
C ASN A 144 8.00 -17.42 11.82
N ASN A 145 8.41 -16.36 11.12
CA ASN A 145 9.78 -16.11 10.66
C ASN A 145 10.25 -14.67 10.85
#